data_AF-A0A5C6W521-F1
#
_entry.id   AF-A0A5C6W521-F1
#
_cell.length_a   1.000
_cell.length_b   1.000
_cell.length_c   1.000
_cell.angle_alpha   90.00
_cell.angle_beta   90.00
_cell.angle_gamma   90.00
#
_symmetry.space_group_name_H-M   'P 1'
#
loop_
_entity.id
_entity.type
_entity.pdbx_description
1 polymer ?
#
loop_
_entity_poly.entity_id
_entity_poly.type
_entity_poly.pdbx_seq_one_letter_code
_entity_poly.pdbx_strand_id
1 'polypeptide(L)'
;MSFKIYRILHLVLTGIVTIPITIFLAAGAIGENYTDSYFVDPELLLLIVIWFIGAVISFHNRLAKYGLIISAIPTVLFVGAFLYSFISGFFV
;
A
#
# COMPACT_ATOMS: atom_id res chain seq x y z
N MET A 1 -8.85 22.51 7.16
CA MET A 1 -9.54 21.38 6.50
C MET A 1 -10.26 20.54 7.54
N SER A 2 -11.52 20.15 7.34
CA SER A 2 -12.24 19.30 8.32
C SER A 2 -11.59 17.91 8.42
N PHE A 3 -11.55 17.32 9.63
CA PHE A 3 -10.99 15.98 9.86
C PHE A 3 -11.64 14.92 8.95
N LYS A 4 -12.92 15.08 8.61
CA LYS A 4 -13.63 14.19 7.68
C LYS A 4 -13.03 14.24 6.27
N ILE A 5 -12.71 15.44 5.77
CA ILE A 5 -12.11 15.65 4.45
C ILE A 5 -10.68 15.09 4.43
N TYR A 6 -9.92 15.34 5.51
CA TYR A 6 -8.57 14.78 5.67
C TYR A 6 -8.55 13.25 5.59
N ARG A 7 -9.48 12.58 6.29
CA ARG A 7 -9.59 11.13 6.25
C ARG A 7 -9.81 10.61 4.83
N ILE A 8 -10.75 11.20 4.09
CA ILE A 8 -11.06 10.77 2.73
C ILE A 8 -9.84 10.95 1.83
N LEU A 9 -9.21 12.13 1.87
CA LEU A 9 -8.01 12.40 1.06
C LEU A 9 -6.87 11.44 1.41
N HIS A 10 -6.63 11.20 2.70
CA HIS A 10 -5.61 10.26 3.15
C HIS A 10 -5.85 8.85 2.56
N LEU A 11 -7.05 8.31 2.71
CA LEU A 11 -7.38 6.96 2.22
C LEU A 11 -7.29 6.86 0.70
N VAL A 12 -7.74 7.89 -0.02
CA VAL A 12 -7.65 7.93 -1.48
C VAL A 12 -6.19 7.94 -1.92
N LEU A 13 -5.35 8.78 -1.32
CA LEU A 13 -3.93 8.88 -1.67
C LEU A 13 -3.18 7.59 -1.33
N THR A 14 -3.38 7.02 -0.13
CA THR A 14 -2.72 5.76 0.25
C THR A 14 -3.24 4.58 -0.58
N GLY A 15 -4.52 4.59 -0.97
CA GLY A 15 -5.11 3.55 -1.81
C GLY A 15 -4.61 3.58 -3.26
N ILE A 16 -4.51 4.78 -3.86
CA ILE A 16 -3.97 4.97 -5.21
C ILE A 16 -2.51 4.51 -5.30
N VAL A 17 -1.74 4.59 -4.21
CA VAL A 17 -0.38 4.04 -4.19
C VAL A 17 -0.42 2.53 -3.92
N THR A 18 -1.14 2.11 -2.89
CA THR A 18 -1.08 0.72 -2.39
C THR A 18 -1.64 -0.28 -3.40
N ILE A 19 -2.84 -0.05 -3.92
CA ILE A 19 -3.56 -1.01 -4.76
C ILE A 19 -2.78 -1.37 -6.04
N PRO A 20 -2.39 -0.41 -6.91
CA PRO A 20 -1.73 -0.75 -8.17
C PRO A 20 -0.33 -1.33 -7.95
N ILE A 21 0.44 -0.83 -6.97
CA ILE A 21 1.77 -1.37 -6.68
C ILE A 21 1.67 -2.80 -6.17
N THR A 22 0.76 -3.08 -5.23
CA THR A 22 0.57 -4.43 -4.72
C THR A 22 0.14 -5.40 -5.83
N ILE A 23 -0.81 -5.02 -6.67
CA ILE A 23 -1.25 -5.88 -7.80
C ILE A 23 -0.09 -6.14 -8.75
N PHE A 24 0.69 -5.11 -9.09
CA PHE A 24 1.84 -5.23 -9.97
C PHE A 24 2.91 -6.18 -9.41
N LEU A 25 3.26 -6.05 -8.12
CA LEU A 25 4.24 -6.94 -7.48
C LEU A 25 3.69 -8.38 -7.37
N ALA A 26 2.43 -8.55 -6.97
CA ALA A 26 1.79 -9.87 -6.87
C ALA A 26 1.72 -10.60 -8.23
N ALA A 27 1.64 -9.85 -9.33
CA ALA A 27 1.63 -10.38 -10.69
C ALA A 27 3.02 -10.78 -11.23
N GLY A 28 4.09 -10.65 -10.43
CA GLY A 28 5.45 -10.97 -10.85
C GLY A 28 6.20 -9.79 -11.51
N ALA A 29 5.80 -8.56 -11.19
CA ALA A 29 6.45 -7.32 -11.64
C ALA A 29 6.79 -7.32 -13.15
N ILE A 30 7.96 -6.78 -13.55
CA ILE A 30 8.40 -6.80 -14.95
C ILE A 30 9.23 -8.04 -15.19
N GLY A 31 8.69 -8.98 -15.96
CA GLY A 31 9.45 -10.09 -16.53
C GLY A 31 9.78 -11.22 -15.56
N GLU A 32 9.21 -11.24 -14.35
CA GLU A 32 9.42 -12.34 -13.39
C GLU A 32 8.24 -13.34 -13.34
N ASN A 33 7.20 -13.12 -14.15
CA ASN A 33 6.12 -14.09 -14.29
C ASN A 33 6.48 -15.17 -15.32
N TYR A 34 7.04 -16.28 -14.80
CA TYR A 34 7.36 -17.49 -15.57
C TYR A 34 6.28 -18.58 -15.44
N THR A 35 5.14 -18.25 -14.83
CA THR A 35 4.03 -19.16 -14.60
C THR A 35 2.84 -18.75 -15.48
N ASP A 36 1.96 -19.69 -15.83
CA ASP A 36 0.70 -19.36 -16.51
C ASP A 36 -0.36 -18.79 -15.53
N SER A 37 0.07 -18.23 -14.39
CA SER A 37 -0.81 -17.70 -13.35
C SER A 37 -0.83 -16.17 -13.37
N TYR A 38 -2.02 -15.59 -13.12
CA TYR A 38 -2.16 -14.13 -13.08
C TYR A 38 -1.43 -13.50 -11.88
N PHE A 39 -1.48 -14.17 -10.72
CA PHE A 39 -0.69 -13.82 -9.55
C PHE A 39 0.38 -14.89 -9.33
N VAL A 40 1.64 -14.50 -9.35
CA VAL A 40 2.81 -15.35 -9.09
C VAL A 40 3.05 -15.43 -7.59
N ASP A 41 2.89 -14.29 -6.90
CA ASP A 41 3.00 -14.18 -5.45
C ASP A 41 1.72 -13.55 -4.87
N PRO A 42 0.67 -14.37 -4.66
CA PRO A 42 -0.60 -13.88 -4.14
C PRO A 42 -0.53 -13.41 -2.68
N GLU A 43 0.51 -13.77 -1.91
CA GLU A 43 0.65 -13.35 -0.52
C GLU A 43 0.83 -11.83 -0.41
N LEU A 44 1.42 -11.21 -1.43
CA LEU A 44 1.56 -9.75 -1.50
C LEU A 44 0.22 -9.02 -1.50
N LEU A 45 -0.88 -9.64 -1.94
CA LEU A 45 -2.23 -9.06 -1.88
C LEU A 45 -2.68 -8.77 -0.44
N LEU A 46 -2.05 -9.38 0.57
CA LEU A 46 -2.28 -9.04 1.99
C LEU A 46 -2.02 -7.56 2.29
N LEU A 47 -1.17 -6.88 1.53
CA LEU A 47 -0.94 -5.44 1.69
C LEU A 47 -2.20 -4.61 1.36
N ILE A 48 -2.99 -5.04 0.37
CA ILE A 48 -4.30 -4.43 0.09
C ILE A 48 -5.27 -4.70 1.23
N VAL A 49 -5.25 -5.92 1.79
CA VAL A 49 -6.09 -6.28 2.94
C VAL A 49 -5.76 -5.43 4.16
N ILE A 50 -4.48 -5.22 4.47
CA ILE A 50 -4.02 -4.34 5.57
C ILE A 50 -4.50 -2.91 5.33
N TRP A 51 -4.32 -2.38 4.12
CA TRP A 51 -4.82 -1.05 3.77
C TRP A 51 -6.33 -0.94 3.96
N PHE A 52 -7.08 -1.94 3.49
CA PHE A 52 -8.54 -1.97 3.56
C PHE A 52 -9.04 -2.05 5.01
N ILE A 53 -8.42 -2.87 5.86
CA ILE A 53 -8.71 -2.93 7.30
C ILE A 53 -8.51 -1.55 7.93
N GLY A 54 -7.39 -0.89 7.65
CA GLY A 54 -7.14 0.48 8.11
C GLY A 54 -8.21 1.46 7.64
N ALA A 55 -8.59 1.37 6.37
CA ALA A 55 -9.64 2.20 5.78
C ALA A 55 -10.98 2.02 6.50
N VAL A 56 -11.42 0.78 6.73
CA VAL A 56 -12.66 0.45 7.44
C VAL A 56 -12.62 0.98 8.88
N ILE A 57 -11.55 0.71 9.62
CA ILE A 57 -11.37 1.18 11.01
C ILE A 57 -11.43 2.72 11.06
N SER A 58 -10.92 3.40 10.03
CA SER A 58 -10.90 4.86 10.00
C SER A 58 -12.30 5.48 10.12
N PHE A 59 -13.37 4.78 9.70
CA PHE A 59 -14.75 5.24 9.77
C PHE A 59 -15.34 5.23 11.17
N HIS A 60 -14.68 4.55 12.12
CA HIS A 60 -15.07 4.58 13.51
C HIS A 60 -14.40 5.78 14.21
N ASN A 61 -15.18 6.79 14.62
CA ASN A 61 -14.63 8.07 15.12
C ASN A 61 -13.57 7.93 16.24
N ARG A 62 -13.74 6.97 17.16
CA ARG A 62 -12.77 6.72 18.25
C ARG A 62 -11.49 6.05 17.75
N LEU A 63 -11.58 5.24 16.70
CA LEU A 63 -10.46 4.48 16.13
C LEU A 63 -9.87 5.13 14.88
N ALA A 64 -10.41 6.28 14.47
CA ALA A 64 -10.11 6.90 13.19
C ALA A 64 -8.60 7.08 12.98
N LYS A 65 -7.89 7.55 14.01
CA LYS A 65 -6.44 7.76 13.98
C LYS A 65 -5.67 6.45 13.75
N TYR A 66 -6.05 5.38 14.44
CA TYR A 66 -5.41 4.07 14.27
C TYR A 66 -5.69 3.48 12.88
N GLY A 67 -6.92 3.63 12.39
CA GLY A 67 -7.27 3.21 11.03
C GLY A 67 -6.44 3.92 9.96
N LEU A 68 -6.25 5.24 10.10
CA LEU A 68 -5.37 6.00 9.21
C LEU A 68 -3.91 5.51 9.25
N ILE A 69 -3.37 5.28 10.45
CA ILE A 69 -2.01 4.76 10.62
C ILE A 69 -1.88 3.39 9.93
N ILE A 70 -2.82 2.47 10.18
CA ILE A 70 -2.82 1.13 9.56
C ILE A 70 -2.91 1.24 8.05
N SER A 71 -3.78 2.10 7.53
CA SER A 71 -3.93 2.29 6.08
C SER A 71 -2.69 2.91 5.42
N ALA A 72 -1.85 3.60 6.18
CA ALA A 72 -0.61 4.17 5.66
C ALA A 72 0.55 3.16 5.62
N ILE A 73 0.49 2.05 6.36
CA ILE A 73 1.61 1.10 6.50
C ILE A 73 2.12 0.62 5.13
N PRO A 74 1.28 0.07 4.22
CA PRO A 74 1.77 -0.41 2.92
C PRO A 74 2.40 0.70 2.08
N THR A 75 1.79 1.89 2.08
CA THR A 75 2.31 3.05 1.35
C THR A 75 3.69 3.47 1.87
N VAL A 76 3.86 3.53 3.20
CA VAL A 76 5.16 3.87 3.82
C VAL A 76 6.21 2.81 3.50
N LEU A 77 5.83 1.52 3.51
CA LEU A 77 6.74 0.44 3.10
C LEU A 77 7.20 0.60 1.66
N PHE A 78 6.29 0.91 0.72
CA PHE A 78 6.65 1.11 -0.68
C PHE A 78 7.56 2.33 -0.90
N VAL A 79 7.24 3.45 -0.26
CA VAL A 79 8.09 4.65 -0.34
C VAL A 79 9.46 4.39 0.28
N GLY A 80 9.51 3.72 1.43
CA GLY A 80 10.76 3.34 2.10
C GLY A 80 11.62 2.41 1.25
N ALA A 81 11.02 1.37 0.65
CA ALA A 81 11.71 0.46 -0.24
C ALA A 81 12.26 1.18 -1.49
N PHE A 82 11.46 2.04 -2.11
CA PHE A 82 11.88 2.84 -3.26
C PHE A 82 13.07 3.76 -2.92
N LEU A 83 12.99 4.49 -1.82
CA LEU A 83 14.07 5.36 -1.35
C LEU A 83 15.34 4.55 -1.03
N TYR A 84 15.20 3.41 -0.38
CA TYR A 84 16.32 2.53 -0.06
C TYR A 84 17.02 2.06 -1.35
N SER A 85 16.27 1.53 -2.32
CA SER A 85 16.81 1.09 -3.60
C SER A 85 17.48 2.22 -4.38
N PHE A 86 16.91 3.43 -4.33
CA PHE A 86 17.50 4.60 -4.99
C PHE A 86 18.84 5.00 -4.36
N ILE A 87 18.92 5.01 -3.03
CA ILE A 87 20.16 5.34 -2.31
C ILE A 87 21.18 4.23 -2.54
N SER A 88 20.83 2.96 -2.32
CA SER A 88 21.76 1.84 -2.45
C SER A 88 22.25 1.67 -3.90
N GLY A 89 21.40 1.93 -4.89
CA GLY A 89 21.74 1.86 -6.31
C GLY A 89 22.60 3.03 -6.80
N PHE A 90 22.72 4.12 -6.05
CA PHE A 90 23.60 5.26 -6.38
C PHE A 90 25.03 5.07 -5.85
N PHE A 91 25.23 4.15 -4.90
CA PHE A 91 26.53 3.86 -4.26
C PHE A 91 27.17 2.54 -4.72
N VAL A 92 26.66 1.94 -5.81
CA VAL A 92 27.24 0.79 -6.52
C VAL A 92 27.58 1.22 -7.94
#